data_AF-A0A9X1K9J7-F1
#
_entry.id   AF-A0A9X1K9J7-F1
#
_cell.length_a   1.000
_cell.length_b   1.000
_cell.length_c   1.000
_cell.angle_alpha   90.00
_cell.angle_beta   90.00
_cell.angle_gamma   90.00
#
_symmetry.space_group_name_H-M   'P 1'
#
loop_
_entity.id
_entity.type
_entity.pdbx_description
1 polymer ?
#
loop_
_entity_poly.entity_id
_entity_poly.type
_entity_poly.pdbx_seq_one_letter_code
_entity_poly.pdbx_strand_id
1 'polypeptide(L)'
;MIQLLRYAKDYRKQIILGPFFKFLEAVFELVLPLMMASLIDNGLKMNDRGKIIEMGLWMVAMSVIGLICAIICQYYASIASQGFGTELRNQLIKKINT
;
A
#
# COMPACT_ATOMS: atom_id res chain seq x y z
N MET A 1 -25.43 1.60 -4.07
CA MET A 1 -23.96 1.76 -4.12
C MET A 1 -23.34 1.43 -5.47
N ILE A 2 -23.64 0.27 -6.09
CA ILE A 2 -23.02 -0.16 -7.36
C ILE A 2 -23.25 0.83 -8.53
N GLN A 3 -24.39 1.53 -8.55
CA GLN A 3 -24.71 2.54 -9.58
C GLN A 3 -23.73 3.72 -9.61
N LEU A 4 -23.06 4.02 -8.49
CA LEU A 4 -22.09 5.11 -8.40
C LEU A 4 -20.76 4.76 -9.05
N LEU A 5 -20.42 3.47 -9.23
CA LEU A 5 -19.20 3.03 -9.91
C LEU A 5 -19.08 3.56 -11.36
N ARG A 6 -20.19 4.04 -11.94
CA ARG A 6 -20.17 4.74 -13.23
C ARG A 6 -19.37 6.05 -13.19
N TYR A 7 -19.31 6.75 -12.05
CA TYR A 7 -18.49 7.95 -11.86
C TYR A 7 -17.02 7.64 -11.55
N ALA A 8 -16.71 6.39 -11.21
CA ALA A 8 -15.35 5.90 -10.97
C ALA A 8 -14.69 5.35 -12.26
N LYS A 9 -15.38 5.43 -13.41
CA LYS A 9 -15.01 4.74 -14.65
C LYS A 9 -13.73 5.30 -15.28
N ASP A 10 -13.48 6.59 -15.15
CA ASP A 10 -12.23 7.23 -15.61
C ASP A 10 -11.04 6.93 -14.68
N TYR A 11 -11.30 6.49 -13.44
CA TYR A 11 -10.28 6.18 -12.43
C TYR A 11 -10.00 4.66 -12.28
N ARG A 12 -10.39 3.84 -13.27
CA ARG A 12 -10.23 2.37 -13.24
C ARG A 12 -8.78 1.92 -13.04
N LYS A 13 -7.81 2.65 -13.61
CA LYS A 13 -6.39 2.32 -13.47
C LYS A 13 -5.94 2.46 -12.02
N GLN A 14 -6.33 3.55 -11.36
CA GLN A 14 -6.00 3.83 -9.96
C GLN A 14 -6.71 2.85 -9.01
N ILE A 15 -7.95 2.45 -9.32
CA ILE A 15 -8.73 1.49 -8.53
C ILE A 15 -8.15 0.07 -8.59
N ILE A 16 -7.42 -0.29 -9.65
CA ILE A 16 -6.74 -1.59 -9.75
C ILE A 16 -5.33 -1.50 -9.16
N LEU A 17 -4.59 -0.43 -9.48
CA LEU A 17 -3.22 -0.24 -9.00
C LEU A 17 -3.15 -0.03 -7.49
N GLY A 18 -4.08 0.71 -6.89
CA GLY A 18 -4.11 0.95 -5.45
C GLY A 18 -4.13 -0.35 -4.63
N PRO A 19 -5.15 -1.21 -4.78
CA PRO A 19 -5.21 -2.51 -4.11
C PRO A 19 -4.01 -3.42 -4.41
N PHE A 20 -3.48 -3.38 -5.64
CA PHE A 20 -2.29 -4.14 -6.00
C PHE A 20 -1.05 -3.71 -5.20
N PHE A 21 -0.78 -2.40 -5.12
CA PHE A 21 0.33 -1.88 -4.30
C PHE A 21 0.08 -2.10 -2.80
N LYS A 22 -1.15 -1.97 -2.31
CA LYS A 22 -1.46 -2.29 -0.90
C LYS A 22 -1.22 -3.76 -0.58
N PHE A 23 -1.56 -4.66 -1.50
CA PHE A 23 -1.30 -6.08 -1.34
C PHE A 23 0.20 -6.36 -1.29
N LEU A 24 0.97 -5.77 -2.20
CA LEU A 24 2.43 -5.94 -2.23
C LEU A 24 3.10 -5.40 -0.95
N GLU A 25 2.66 -4.24 -0.46
CA GLU A 25 3.09 -3.70 0.84
C GLU A 25 2.78 -4.68 1.98
N ALA A 26 1.55 -5.22 2.05
CA ALA A 26 1.15 -6.16 3.08
C ALA A 26 2.00 -7.45 3.05
N VAL A 27 2.38 -7.92 1.86
CA VAL A 27 3.33 -9.04 1.72
C VAL A 27 4.67 -8.68 2.36
N PHE A 28 5.21 -7.49 2.11
CA PHE A 28 6.48 -7.07 2.73
C PHE A 28 6.37 -6.89 4.25
N GLU A 29 5.26 -6.33 4.74
CA GLU A 29 5.01 -6.24 6.18
C GLU A 29 4.94 -7.61 6.86
N LEU A 30 4.40 -8.64 6.18
CA LEU A 30 4.35 -10.01 6.71
C LEU A 30 5.70 -10.75 6.62
N VAL A 31 6.55 -10.40 5.66
CA VAL A 31 7.91 -10.96 5.56
C VAL A 31 8.82 -10.47 6.67
N LEU A 32 8.63 -9.24 7.16
CA LEU A 32 9.44 -8.66 8.25
C LEU A 32 9.45 -9.52 9.54
N PRO A 33 8.30 -9.96 10.09
CA PRO A 33 8.24 -10.88 11.23
C PRO A 33 8.91 -12.23 10.96
N LEU A 34 8.80 -12.76 9.74
CA LEU A 34 9.46 -14.02 9.37
C LEU A 34 10.98 -13.86 9.39
N MET A 35 11.50 -12.74 8.88
CA MET A 35 12.91 -12.41 8.97
C MET A 35 13.35 -12.19 10.42
N MET A 36 12.51 -11.57 11.24
CA MET A 36 12.79 -11.37 12.66
C MET A 36 12.92 -12.70 13.43
N ALA A 37 12.04 -13.68 13.14
CA ALA A 37 12.15 -15.02 13.71
C ALA A 37 13.47 -15.69 13.30
N SER A 38 13.83 -15.61 12.01
CA SER A 38 15.12 -16.13 11.54
C SER A 38 16.32 -15.39 12.14
N LEU A 39 16.23 -14.10 12.43
CA LEU A 39 17.28 -13.33 13.09
C LEU A 39 17.48 -13.81 14.53
N ILE A 40 16.40 -14.10 15.25
CA ILE A 40 16.47 -14.65 16.61
C ILE A 40 17.08 -16.06 16.59
N ASP A 41 16.59 -16.92 15.69
CA ASP A 41 17.00 -18.32 15.66
C ASP A 41 18.41 -18.54 15.10
N ASN A 42 18.78 -17.85 14.02
CA ASN A 42 20.05 -18.06 13.32
C ASN A 42 21.12 -17.00 13.59
N GLY A 43 20.74 -15.84 14.13
CA GLY A 43 21.66 -14.77 14.50
C GLY A 43 21.95 -14.78 15.99
N LEU A 44 20.93 -14.47 16.80
CA LEU A 44 21.07 -14.29 18.24
C LEU A 44 21.44 -15.58 18.98
N LYS A 45 20.74 -16.69 18.72
CA LYS A 45 21.06 -17.99 19.37
C LYS A 45 22.46 -18.51 19.01
N MET A 46 22.95 -18.23 17.79
CA MET A 46 24.29 -18.62 17.34
C MET A 46 25.39 -17.63 17.74
N ASN A 47 25.04 -16.49 18.38
CA ASN A 47 25.93 -15.40 18.77
C ASN A 47 26.76 -14.79 17.62
N ASP A 48 26.29 -14.95 16.37
CA ASP A 48 26.98 -14.43 15.19
C ASP A 48 26.57 -12.98 14.92
N ARG A 49 27.43 -12.05 15.37
CA ARG A 49 27.20 -10.60 15.22
C ARG A 49 27.20 -10.15 13.76
N GLY A 50 27.96 -10.81 12.88
CA GLY A 50 28.01 -10.44 11.46
C GLY A 50 26.67 -10.72 10.79
N LYS A 51 26.13 -11.91 11.04
CA LYS A 51 24.84 -12.33 10.49
C LYS A 51 23.67 -11.49 11.01
N ILE A 52 23.71 -11.07 12.27
CA ILE A 52 22.69 -10.17 12.86
C ILE A 52 22.67 -8.82 12.12
N ILE A 53 23.84 -8.23 11.86
CA ILE A 53 23.94 -6.93 11.16
C ILE A 53 23.45 -7.07 9.72
N GLU A 54 23.86 -8.13 9.01
CA GLU A 54 23.42 -8.37 7.63
C GLU A 54 21.89 -8.54 7.54
N MET A 55 21.31 -9.37 8.41
CA MET A 55 19.86 -9.57 8.46
C MET A 55 19.12 -8.29 8.83
N GLY A 56 19.63 -7.51 9.79
CA GLY A 56 19.08 -6.21 10.14
C GLY A 56 19.09 -5.23 8.96
N LEU A 57 20.17 -5.21 8.18
CA LEU A 57 20.28 -4.37 6.99
C LEU A 57 19.23 -4.76 5.93
N TRP A 58 19.03 -6.05 5.70
CA TRP A 58 17.98 -6.56 4.81
C TRP A 58 16.58 -6.20 5.28
N MET A 59 16.31 -6.29 6.59
CA MET A 59 15.01 -5.89 7.15
C MET A 59 14.74 -4.40 6.91
N VAL A 60 15.73 -3.53 7.12
CA VAL A 60 15.61 -2.09 6.85
C VAL A 60 15.37 -1.84 5.36
N ALA A 61 16.11 -2.49 4.47
CA ALA A 61 15.91 -2.35 3.02
C ALA A 61 14.48 -2.75 2.61
N MET A 62 13.97 -3.86 3.14
CA MET A 62 12.60 -4.31 2.91
C MET A 62 11.55 -3.32 3.44
N SER A 63 11.76 -2.75 4.64
CA SER A 63 10.89 -1.71 5.20
C SER A 63 10.83 -0.47 4.31
N VAL A 64 11.97 -0.03 3.76
CA VAL A 64 12.02 1.13 2.85
C VAL A 64 11.25 0.84 1.55
N ILE A 65 11.39 -0.36 0.99
CA ILE A 65 10.63 -0.77 -0.19
C ILE A 65 9.13 -0.82 0.12
N GLY A 66 8.74 -1.37 1.27
CA GLY A 66 7.36 -1.39 1.74
C GLY A 66 6.78 0.03 1.87
N LEU A 67 7.54 0.96 2.42
CA LEU A 67 7.14 2.37 2.55
C LEU A 67 6.92 3.04 1.18
N ILE A 68 7.82 2.81 0.21
CA ILE A 68 7.65 3.34 -1.15
C ILE A 68 6.35 2.79 -1.76
N CYS A 69 6.09 1.50 -1.59
CA CYS A 69 4.87 0.84 -2.04
C CYS A 69 3.61 1.45 -1.42
N ALA A 70 3.63 1.70 -0.11
CA ALA A 70 2.55 2.33 0.64
C ALA A 70 2.24 3.75 0.12
N ILE A 71 3.28 4.56 -0.12
CA ILE A 71 3.14 5.93 -0.63
C ILE A 71 2.49 5.92 -2.03
N ILE A 72 2.96 5.04 -2.92
CA ILE A 72 2.39 4.91 -4.27
C ILE A 72 0.91 4.49 -4.19
N CYS A 73 0.59 3.52 -3.34
CA CYS A 73 -0.79 3.11 -3.09
C CYS A 73 -1.65 4.29 -2.63
N GLN A 74 -1.23 5.03 -1.60
CA GLN A 74 -1.98 6.15 -1.05
C GLN A 74 -2.15 7.29 -2.05
N TYR A 75 -1.13 7.56 -2.87
CA TYR A 75 -1.21 8.57 -3.92
C TYR A 75 -2.32 8.24 -4.93
N TYR A 76 -2.33 7.01 -5.46
CA TYR A 76 -3.38 6.58 -6.39
C TYR A 76 -4.76 6.52 -5.75
N ALA A 77 -4.85 6.06 -4.49
CA ALA A 77 -6.10 6.03 -3.75
C ALA A 77 -6.68 7.42 -3.52
N SER A 78 -5.83 8.41 -3.18
CA SER A 78 -6.24 9.80 -2.99
C SER A 78 -6.78 10.41 -4.29
N ILE A 79 -6.09 10.23 -5.41
CA ILE A 79 -6.55 10.73 -6.72
C ILE A 79 -7.90 10.11 -7.11
N ALA A 80 -8.04 8.79 -6.95
CA ALA A 80 -9.29 8.09 -7.27
C ALA A 80 -10.45 8.58 -6.39
N SER A 81 -10.23 8.71 -5.07
CA SER A 81 -11.27 9.12 -4.12
C SER A 81 -11.68 10.57 -4.31
N GLN A 82 -10.73 11.48 -4.49
CA GLN A 82 -11.01 12.91 -4.68
C GLN A 82 -11.66 13.18 -6.04
N GLY A 83 -11.14 12.57 -7.11
CA GLY A 83 -11.70 12.70 -8.46
C GLY A 83 -13.13 12.18 -8.55
N PHE A 84 -13.39 11.00 -7.98
CA PHE A 84 -14.73 10.44 -7.85
C PHE A 84 -15.68 11.36 -7.06
N GLY A 85 -15.20 11.91 -5.94
CA GLY A 85 -15.99 12.81 -5.09
C GLY A 85 -16.39 14.10 -5.80
N THR A 86 -15.47 14.70 -6.55
CA THR A 86 -15.74 15.91 -7.35
C THR A 86 -16.79 15.65 -8.43
N GLU A 87 -16.66 14.56 -9.18
CA GLU A 87 -17.61 14.19 -10.24
C GLU A 87 -19.02 13.97 -9.66
N LEU A 88 -19.09 13.25 -8.54
CA LEU A 88 -20.34 12.99 -7.83
C LEU A 88 -20.98 14.30 -7.34
N ARG A 89 -20.19 15.20 -6.74
CA ARG A 89 -20.66 16.48 -6.21
C ARG A 89 -21.19 17.39 -7.31
N ASN A 90 -20.51 17.46 -8.46
CA ASN A 90 -20.96 18.23 -9.62
C ASN A 90 -22.31 17.74 -10.15
N GLN A 91 -22.51 16.42 -10.23
CA GLN A 91 -23.77 15.81 -10.69
C GLN A 91 -24.91 16.04 -9.69
N LEU A 92 -24.61 15.95 -8.39
CA LEU A 92 -25.56 16.26 -7.32
C LEU A 92 -26.03 17.71 -7.40
N ILE A 93 -25.11 18.66 -7.55
CA ILE A 93 -25.45 20.09 -7.66
C ILE A 93 -26.30 20.36 -8.90
N LYS A 94 -25.95 19.77 -10.06
CA LYS A 94 -26.76 19.90 -11.29
C LYS A 94 -28.20 19.40 -11.07
N LYS A 95 -28.37 18.29 -10.35
CA LYS A 95 -29.69 17.71 -10.08
C LYS A 95 -30.52 18.51 -9.07
N ILE A 96 -29.88 19.18 -8.12
CA ILE A 96 -30.57 20.05 -7.14
C ILE A 96 -31.00 21.37 -7.80
N ASN A 97 -30.21 21.88 -8.74
CA ASN A 97 -30.46 23.15 -9.41
C ASN A 97 -31.35 23.01 -10.67
N THR A 98 -32.02 21.87 -10.82
CA THR A 98 -33.07 21.58 -11.82
C THR A 98 -34.34 21.23 -11.05
#